data_AF-A0A1I4SVR1-F1
#
_entry.id   AF-A0A1I4SVR1-F1
#
_cell.length_a   1.000
_cell.length_b   1.000
_cell.length_c   1.000
_cell.angle_alpha   90.00
_cell.angle_beta   90.00
_cell.angle_gamma   90.00
#
_symmetry.space_group_name_H-M   'P 1'
#
loop_
_entity.id
_entity.type
_entity.pdbx_description
1 polymer ?
#
loop_
_entity_poly.entity_id
_entity_poly.type
_entity_poly.pdbx_seq_one_letter_code
_entity_poly.pdbx_strand_id
1 'polypeptide(L)'
;MADDALEYQLLDRRSFLQFLDLPESSSIPDAKTTWLFRDRLAQAGAGTLVFEQVLQQLQKHGYMARCGQIVDASLVPAPVQRNKRDVADTVKEGTMPITWKHHKRAQKDVDARWT
;
A
#
# COMPACT_ATOMS: atom_id res chain seq x y z
N MET A 1 -20.77 8.77 10.18
CA MET A 1 -20.29 7.40 9.90
C MET A 1 -19.08 7.49 8.98
N ALA A 2 -18.30 6.42 8.78
CA ALA A 2 -17.07 6.48 7.97
C ALA A 2 -17.34 6.87 6.50
N ASP A 3 -18.50 6.48 5.97
CA ASP A 3 -18.91 6.74 4.59
C ASP A 3 -19.31 8.22 4.37
N ASP A 4 -19.97 8.85 5.35
CA ASP A 4 -20.26 10.30 5.31
C ASP A 4 -18.98 11.14 5.33
N ALA A 5 -17.98 10.68 6.10
CA ALA A 5 -16.69 11.34 6.13
C ALA A 5 -15.97 11.22 4.79
N LEU A 6 -16.09 10.09 4.09
CA LEU A 6 -15.53 9.91 2.75
C LEU A 6 -16.20 10.84 1.73
N GLU A 7 -17.53 10.91 1.73
CA GLU A 7 -18.28 11.83 0.88
C GLU A 7 -17.84 13.28 1.10
N TYR A 8 -17.72 13.70 2.37
CA TYR A 8 -17.24 15.03 2.71
C TYR A 8 -15.83 15.30 2.18
N GLN A 9 -14.89 14.35 2.34
CA GLN A 9 -13.52 14.51 1.82
C GLN A 9 -13.47 14.58 0.29
N LEU A 10 -14.32 13.81 -0.40
CA LEU A 10 -14.44 13.85 -1.86
C LEU A 10 -14.94 15.19 -2.38
N LEU A 11 -15.90 15.80 -1.68
CA LEU A 11 -16.45 17.11 -2.03
C LEU A 11 -15.50 18.27 -1.70
N ASP A 12 -14.71 18.14 -0.63
CA ASP A 12 -13.82 19.20 -0.13
C ASP A 12 -12.43 19.17 -0.78
N ARG A 13 -11.89 17.99 -1.12
CA ARG A 13 -10.49 17.82 -1.50
C ARG A 13 -10.30 17.36 -2.94
N ARG A 14 -9.86 18.29 -3.78
CA ARG A 14 -9.44 17.99 -5.17
C ARG A 14 -8.31 16.96 -5.26
N SER A 15 -7.41 16.92 -4.27
CA SER A 15 -6.36 15.89 -4.21
C SER A 15 -6.93 14.48 -4.05
N PHE A 16 -8.06 14.31 -3.36
CA PHE A 16 -8.77 13.04 -3.26
C PHE A 16 -9.44 12.65 -4.59
N LEU A 17 -10.05 13.62 -5.28
CA LEU A 17 -10.62 13.39 -6.61
C LEU A 17 -9.55 12.96 -7.62
N GLN A 18 -8.39 13.62 -7.62
CA GLN A 18 -7.24 13.26 -8.45
C GLN A 18 -6.69 11.89 -8.09
N PHE A 19 -6.61 11.55 -6.80
CA PHE A 19 -6.15 10.24 -6.35
C PHE A 19 -7.08 9.10 -6.77
N LEU A 20 -8.40 9.33 -6.73
CA LEU A 20 -9.42 8.35 -7.11
C LEU A 20 -9.77 8.38 -8.61
N ASP A 21 -9.08 9.22 -9.38
CA ASP A 21 -9.30 9.42 -10.81
C ASP A 21 -10.79 9.70 -11.16
N LEU A 22 -11.46 10.48 -10.31
CA LEU A 22 -12.86 10.84 -10.50
C LEU A 22 -12.95 12.16 -11.31
N PRO A 23 -13.66 12.18 -12.45
CA PRO A 23 -13.90 13.42 -13.19
C PRO A 23 -14.79 14.35 -12.37
N GLU A 24 -14.53 15.66 -12.47
CA GLU A 24 -15.13 16.67 -11.61
C GLU A 24 -16.68 16.65 -11.57
N SER A 25 -17.19 16.89 -10.35
CA SER A 25 -18.55 17.22 -9.89
C SER A 25 -19.72 16.28 -10.23
N SER A 26 -19.70 15.55 -11.33
CA SER A 26 -20.85 14.77 -11.83
C SER A 26 -20.80 13.28 -11.51
N SER A 27 -19.68 12.78 -10.99
CA SER A 27 -19.47 11.36 -10.69
C SER A 27 -19.06 11.10 -9.22
N ILE A 28 -19.25 12.06 -8.32
CA ILE A 28 -18.90 11.88 -6.90
C ILE A 28 -19.94 10.97 -6.24
N PRO A 29 -19.55 9.78 -5.74
CA PRO A 29 -20.49 8.90 -5.06
C PRO A 29 -20.90 9.48 -3.70
N ASP A 30 -22.19 9.43 -3.41
CA ASP A 30 -22.71 9.74 -2.08
C ASP A 30 -22.33 8.65 -1.05
N ALA A 31 -22.51 8.94 0.24
CA ALA A 31 -22.21 8.00 1.32
C ALA A 31 -22.97 6.68 1.16
N LYS A 32 -24.19 6.73 0.62
CA LYS A 32 -25.02 5.54 0.38
C LYS A 32 -24.46 4.65 -0.72
N THR A 33 -23.93 5.24 -1.78
CA THR A 33 -23.27 4.55 -2.89
C THR A 33 -21.99 3.88 -2.41
N THR A 34 -21.19 4.60 -1.61
CA THR A 34 -19.99 4.06 -0.96
C THR A 34 -20.34 2.89 -0.03
N TRP A 35 -21.38 3.05 0.79
CA TRP A 35 -21.86 2.01 1.69
C TRP A 35 -22.29 0.76 0.92
N LEU A 36 -23.09 0.91 -0.15
CA LEU A 36 -23.57 -0.22 -0.96
C LEU A 36 -22.41 -0.95 -1.65
N PHE A 37 -21.39 -0.22 -2.10
CA PHE A 37 -20.17 -0.81 -2.65
C PHE A 37 -19.43 -1.66 -1.61
N ARG A 38 -19.24 -1.12 -0.39
CA ARG A 38 -18.59 -1.84 0.71
C ARG A 38 -19.39 -3.06 1.14
N ASP A 39 -20.71 -2.94 1.23
CA ASP A 39 -21.61 -4.05 1.59
C ASP A 39 -21.53 -5.18 0.55
N ARG A 40 -21.55 -4.85 -0.75
CA ARG A 40 -21.36 -5.84 -1.83
C ARG A 40 -19.99 -6.52 -1.77
N LEU A 41 -18.93 -5.77 -1.49
CA LEU A 41 -17.58 -6.32 -1.30
C LEU A 41 -17.49 -7.27 -0.10
N ALA A 42 -18.18 -6.93 1.00
CA ALA A 42 -18.24 -7.76 2.19
C ALA A 42 -19.04 -9.05 1.94
N GLN A 43 -20.21 -8.94 1.29
CA GLN A 43 -21.02 -10.09 0.90
C GLN A 43 -20.29 -11.03 -0.07
N ALA A 44 -19.47 -10.49 -0.96
CA ALA A 44 -18.64 -11.27 -1.87
C ALA A 44 -17.40 -11.90 -1.19
N GLY A 45 -17.11 -11.57 0.08
CA GLY A 45 -15.89 -12.01 0.78
C GLY A 45 -14.59 -11.48 0.16
N ALA A 46 -14.68 -10.54 -0.78
CA ALA A 46 -13.56 -10.07 -1.59
C ALA A 46 -12.83 -8.87 -0.97
N GLY A 47 -13.40 -8.22 0.04
CA GLY A 47 -12.82 -7.03 0.67
C GLY A 47 -11.38 -7.25 1.17
N THR A 48 -11.13 -8.37 1.86
CA THR A 48 -9.79 -8.72 2.35
C THR A 48 -8.82 -8.98 1.21
N LEU A 49 -9.25 -9.72 0.19
CA LEU A 49 -8.42 -10.04 -0.98
C LEU A 49 -8.00 -8.79 -1.74
N VAL A 50 -8.95 -7.88 -2.00
CA VAL A 50 -8.66 -6.61 -2.68
C VAL A 50 -7.68 -5.78 -1.84
N PHE A 51 -7.88 -5.71 -0.52
CA PHE A 51 -6.99 -4.96 0.36
C PHE A 51 -5.56 -5.52 0.39
N GLU A 52 -5.42 -6.85 0.47
CA GLU A 52 -4.11 -7.51 0.43
C GLU A 52 -3.39 -7.27 -0.90
N GLN A 53 -4.10 -7.34 -2.03
CA GLN A 53 -3.52 -7.06 -3.34
C GLN A 53 -3.05 -5.61 -3.47
N VAL A 54 -3.83 -4.65 -2.97
CA VAL A 54 -3.42 -3.24 -2.93
C VAL A 54 -2.18 -3.07 -2.06
N LEU A 55 -2.13 -3.69 -0.88
CA LEU A 55 -0.97 -3.63 0.00
C LEU A 55 0.27 -4.24 -0.66
N GLN A 56 0.12 -5.37 -1.36
CA GLN A 56 1.20 -6.02 -2.08
C GLN A 56 1.76 -5.13 -3.20
N GLN A 57 0.90 -4.41 -3.92
CA GLN A 57 1.33 -3.45 -4.94
C GLN A 57 2.08 -2.27 -4.31
N LEU A 58 1.58 -1.72 -3.21
CA LEU A 58 2.26 -0.65 -2.48
C LEU A 58 3.66 -1.09 -2.01
N GLN A 59 3.77 -2.30 -1.46
CA GLN A 59 5.05 -2.88 -1.05
C GLN A 59 6.02 -3.09 -2.21
N LYS A 60 5.54 -3.57 -3.37
CA LYS A 60 6.36 -3.71 -4.59
C LYS A 60 6.95 -2.37 -5.04
N HIS A 61 6.22 -1.27 -4.85
CA HIS A 61 6.69 0.08 -5.16
C HIS A 61 7.48 0.72 -4.01
N GLY A 62 7.83 -0.04 -2.96
CA GLY A 62 8.65 0.43 -1.85
C GLY A 62 7.92 1.28 -0.82
N TYR A 63 6.58 1.28 -0.82
CA TYR A 63 5.77 1.99 0.15
C TYR A 63 5.26 1.05 1.24
N MET A 64 5.43 1.45 2.51
CA MET A 64 4.79 0.76 3.64
C MET A 64 3.62 1.58 4.16
N ALA A 65 2.42 0.99 4.12
CA ALA A 65 1.25 1.57 4.77
C ALA A 65 1.38 1.40 6.29
N ARG A 66 1.43 2.49 7.05
CA ARG A 66 1.30 2.46 8.51
C ARG A 66 -0.17 2.58 8.86
N CYS A 67 -0.78 1.49 9.31
CA CYS A 67 -2.16 1.48 9.80
C CYS A 67 -2.21 2.19 11.17
N GLY A 68 -3.05 3.20 11.32
CA GLY A 68 -3.19 3.90 12.61
C GLY A 68 -4.47 4.70 12.76
N GLN A 69 -4.95 5.36 11.71
CA GLN A 69 -6.21 6.11 11.71
C GLN A 69 -6.63 6.40 10.27
N ILE A 70 -7.92 6.66 10.02
CA ILE A 70 -8.42 7.25 8.76
C ILE A 70 -7.97 8.71 8.72
N VAL A 71 -6.66 8.92 8.65
CA VAL A 71 -6.00 10.21 8.59
C VAL A 71 -4.82 9.98 7.67
N ASP A 72 -4.86 10.65 6.51
CA ASP A 72 -3.75 10.86 5.58
C ASP A 72 -2.63 9.82 5.72
N ALA A 73 -2.82 8.64 5.12
CA ALA A 73 -1.81 7.60 5.15
C ALA A 73 -0.59 8.12 4.39
N SER A 74 0.35 8.72 5.11
CA SER A 74 1.60 9.18 4.54
C SER A 74 2.37 7.95 4.07
N LEU A 75 2.45 7.77 2.75
CA LEU A 75 3.27 6.74 2.13
C LEU A 75 4.73 7.05 2.47
N VAL A 76 5.26 6.37 3.48
CA VAL A 76 6.66 6.49 3.85
C VAL A 76 7.51 5.57 2.96
N PRO A 77 8.57 6.09 2.33
CA PRO A 77 9.48 5.23 1.59
C PRO A 77 10.11 4.23 2.55
N ALA A 78 10.17 2.97 2.13
CA ALA A 78 10.83 1.92 2.87
C ALA A 78 12.31 2.31 3.11
N PRO A 79 12.86 2.09 4.33
CA PRO A 79 14.24 2.42 4.63
C PRO A 79 15.20 1.66 3.72
N VAL A 80 15.96 2.41 2.93
CA VAL A 80 16.93 1.89 1.96
C VAL A 80 18.09 1.23 2.68
N GLN A 81 18.12 -0.11 2.72
CA GLN A 81 19.23 -0.84 3.32
C GLN A 81 20.35 -1.07 2.29
N ARG A 82 21.50 -0.41 2.47
CA ARG A 82 22.67 -0.57 1.58
C ARG A 82 23.49 -1.80 1.93
N ASN A 83 23.65 -2.73 0.98
CA ASN A 83 24.62 -3.83 1.05
C ASN A 83 25.92 -3.45 0.31
N LYS A 84 27.04 -4.09 0.68
CA LYS A 84 28.27 -4.00 -0.11
C LYS A 84 28.07 -4.69 -1.47
N ARG A 85 28.82 -4.25 -2.49
CA ARG A 85 28.60 -4.61 -3.90
C ARG A 85 28.69 -6.12 -4.14
N ASP A 86 29.72 -6.74 -3.56
CA ASP A 86 29.94 -8.20 -3.53
C ASP A 86 28.72 -8.98 -3.02
N VAL A 87 28.18 -8.55 -1.88
CA VAL A 87 27.02 -9.17 -1.24
C VAL A 87 25.72 -8.88 -2.00
N ALA A 88 25.61 -7.71 -2.63
CA ALA A 88 24.43 -7.34 -3.41
C ALA A 88 24.32 -8.19 -4.69
N ASP A 89 25.44 -8.47 -5.35
CA ASP A 89 25.46 -9.32 -6.55
C ASP A 89 25.09 -10.77 -6.19
N THR A 90 25.61 -11.30 -5.08
CA THR A 90 25.22 -12.64 -4.59
C THR A 90 23.72 -12.74 -4.25
N VAL A 91 23.15 -11.70 -3.61
CA VAL A 91 21.71 -11.66 -3.28
C VAL A 91 20.85 -11.54 -4.56
N LYS A 92 21.29 -10.77 -5.56
CA LYS A 92 20.59 -10.67 -6.86
C LYS A 92 20.58 -11.99 -7.63
N GLU A 93 21.63 -12.80 -7.51
CA GLU A 93 21.70 -14.16 -8.06
C GLU A 93 20.85 -15.18 -7.28
N GLY A 94 20.08 -14.74 -6.28
CA GLY A 94 19.23 -15.61 -5.46
C GLY A 94 20.01 -16.49 -4.48
N THR A 95 21.31 -16.24 -4.31
CA THR A 95 22.18 -17.02 -3.44
C THR A 95 22.37 -16.30 -2.10
N MET A 96 22.29 -17.04 -0.99
CA MET A 96 22.50 -16.45 0.34
C MET A 96 23.99 -16.24 0.62
N PRO A 97 24.41 -15.01 1.03
CA PRO A 97 25.79 -14.76 1.42
C PRO A 97 26.20 -15.57 2.66
N ILE A 98 27.25 -16.38 2.54
CA ILE A 98 27.83 -17.16 3.66
C ILE A 98 28.27 -16.25 4.82
N THR A 99 28.67 -15.02 4.52
CA THR A 99 29.14 -14.04 5.51
C THR A 99 28.05 -13.54 6.47
N TRP A 100 26.76 -13.82 6.20
CA TRP A 100 25.66 -13.40 7.07
C TRP A 100 25.36 -14.43 8.15
N LYS A 101 25.54 -14.02 9.41
CA LYS A 101 25.08 -14.75 10.60
C LYS A 101 23.55 -14.72 10.68
N HIS A 102 22.96 -15.69 11.40
CA HIS A 102 21.50 -15.90 11.50
C HIS A 102 20.70 -14.61 11.80
N HIS A 103 21.13 -13.83 12.80
CA HIS A 103 20.46 -12.56 13.16
C HIS A 103 20.47 -11.53 12.03
N LYS A 104 21.54 -11.49 11.24
CA LYS A 104 21.70 -10.53 10.15
C LYS A 104 20.85 -10.92 8.94
N ARG A 105 20.60 -12.22 8.75
CA ARG A 105 19.68 -12.74 7.71
C ARG A 105 18.24 -12.33 8.02
N ALA A 106 17.79 -12.49 9.26
CA ALA A 106 16.43 -12.12 9.67
C ALA A 106 16.14 -10.61 9.57
N GLN A 107 17.17 -9.76 9.61
CA GLN A 107 17.04 -8.31 9.46
C GLN A 107 17.10 -7.81 8.01
N LYS A 108 17.52 -8.69 7.08
CA LYS A 108 17.76 -8.35 5.68
C LYS A 108 16.61 -8.86 4.83
N ASP A 109 15.88 -7.93 4.24
CA ASP A 109 14.90 -8.23 3.20
C ASP A 109 15.65 -8.51 1.89
N VAL A 110 15.72 -9.79 1.52
CA VAL A 110 16.37 -10.27 0.29
C VAL A 110 15.41 -10.31 -0.90
N ASP A 111 14.11 -10.21 -0.65
CA ASP A 111 13.06 -10.27 -1.67
C ASP A 111 12.63 -8.88 -2.17
N ALA A 112 13.08 -7.82 -1.48
CA ALA A 112 12.91 -6.44 -1.92
C ALA A 112 13.55 -6.19 -3.30
N ARG A 113 12.72 -6.19 -4.35
CA ARG A 113 13.11 -5.79 -5.70
C ARG A 113 12.80 -4.30 -5.88
N TRP A 114 13.84 -3.48 -6.00
CA TRP A 114 13.67 -2.10 -6.47
C TRP A 114 13.83 -2.06 -7.99
N THR A 115 12.80 -1.57 -8.68
CA THR A 115 12.87 -1.04 -10.05
C THR A 115 12.99 0.47 -10.01
#